data_AF-A0A061MYI0-F1
#
_entry.id   AF-A0A061MYI0-F1
#
_cell.length_a   1.000
_cell.length_b   1.000
_cell.length_c   1.000
_cell.angle_alpha   90.00
_cell.angle_beta   90.00
_cell.angle_gamma   90.00
#
_symmetry.space_group_name_H-M   'P 1'
#
loop_
_entity.id
_entity.type
_entity.pdbx_description
1 polymer ?
#
loop_
_entity_poly.entity_id
_entity_poly.type
_entity_poly.pdbx_seq_one_letter_code
_entity_poly.pdbx_strand_id
1 'polypeptide(L)'
;MAWITSRERDEFVTFLFTSLLTNEEFRHEFIQRFAHQLNTTFKPNHATELLSSMVTTIEPDMHNHFHRWGEPNNYDQWEHHIQQLQEFVSNRPTHLREYIQSHFQLHGFVEVNIEKATTEQITLASYEVEIEEGWTGQYFKDVPLTIDIPGASEINASSTDDSVVSVDNNHQLIFIGPGESTIIFSDNLDNHLLSINVKVDS
;
A
#
# COMPACT_ATOMS: atom_id res chain seq x y z
N MET A 1 7.86 42.92 -15.29
CA MET A 1 7.93 41.46 -15.51
C MET A 1 7.34 40.77 -14.28
N ALA A 2 6.01 40.83 -14.16
CA ALA A 2 5.25 40.21 -13.09
C ALA A 2 4.94 38.76 -13.49
N TRP A 3 5.72 37.80 -12.98
CA TRP A 3 5.47 36.37 -13.19
C TRP A 3 5.31 35.60 -11.86
N ILE A 4 5.25 36.29 -10.71
CA ILE A 4 4.94 35.71 -9.40
C ILE A 4 3.62 36.29 -8.88
N THR A 5 2.55 36.10 -9.64
CA THR A 5 1.17 36.20 -9.14
C THR A 5 0.30 35.25 -9.95
N SER A 6 0.42 33.95 -9.70
CA SER A 6 -0.68 33.03 -9.99
C SER A 6 -0.84 32.07 -8.82
N ARG A 7 -1.19 32.62 -7.66
CA ARG A 7 -1.73 31.86 -6.52
C ARG A 7 -3.05 31.17 -6.89
N GLU A 8 -3.68 31.59 -7.99
CA GLU A 8 -4.86 30.96 -8.60
C GLU A 8 -4.58 29.62 -9.32
N ARG A 9 -3.31 29.29 -9.62
CA ARG A 9 -2.98 28.03 -10.33
C ARG A 9 -2.98 26.79 -9.43
N ASP A 10 -2.79 26.98 -8.11
CA ASP A 10 -2.79 25.89 -7.13
C ASP A 10 -4.22 25.46 -6.75
N GLU A 11 -5.20 26.37 -6.80
CA GLU A 11 -6.58 26.03 -6.44
C GLU A 11 -7.19 25.06 -7.45
N PHE A 12 -6.97 25.22 -8.76
CA PHE A 12 -7.59 24.33 -9.75
C PHE A 12 -7.01 22.90 -9.79
N VAL A 13 -5.69 22.75 -9.63
CA VAL A 13 -5.04 21.42 -9.68
C VAL A 13 -5.41 20.60 -8.44
N THR A 14 -5.50 21.26 -7.28
CA THR A 14 -5.98 20.60 -6.06
C THR A 14 -7.49 20.41 -6.08
N PHE A 15 -8.26 21.33 -6.67
CA PHE A 15 -9.73 21.29 -6.69
C PHE A 15 -10.29 20.01 -7.32
N LEU A 16 -9.77 19.57 -8.48
CA LEU A 16 -10.26 18.34 -9.12
C LEU A 16 -10.08 17.14 -8.19
N PHE A 17 -8.85 16.97 -7.67
CA PHE A 17 -8.53 15.84 -6.80
C PHE A 17 -9.32 15.88 -5.50
N THR A 18 -9.39 17.03 -4.82
CA THR A 18 -10.16 17.17 -3.58
C THR A 18 -11.65 16.98 -3.81
N SER A 19 -12.17 17.38 -4.98
CA SER A 19 -13.58 17.14 -5.34
C SER A 19 -13.85 15.65 -5.53
N LEU A 20 -12.95 14.91 -6.18
CA LEU A 20 -13.08 13.46 -6.34
C LEU A 20 -13.05 12.74 -4.98
N LEU A 21 -12.24 13.20 -4.02
CA LEU A 21 -12.21 12.63 -2.66
C LEU A 21 -13.52 12.81 -1.87
N THR A 22 -14.45 13.64 -2.33
CA THR A 22 -15.79 13.73 -1.72
C THR A 22 -16.71 12.58 -2.14
N ASN A 23 -16.39 11.90 -3.24
CA ASN A 23 -17.06 10.67 -3.65
C ASN A 23 -16.50 9.50 -2.84
N GLU A 24 -17.37 8.75 -2.17
CA GLU A 24 -17.00 7.68 -1.24
C GLU A 24 -16.28 6.53 -1.94
N GLU A 25 -16.78 6.09 -3.10
CA GLU A 25 -16.18 5.01 -3.89
C GLU A 25 -14.75 5.37 -4.32
N PHE A 26 -14.57 6.56 -4.91
CA PHE A 26 -13.24 7.04 -5.28
C PHE A 26 -12.31 7.18 -4.07
N ARG A 27 -12.83 7.66 -2.93
CA ARG A 27 -12.06 7.77 -1.70
C ARG A 27 -11.61 6.39 -1.19
N HIS A 28 -12.48 5.39 -1.23
CA HIS A 28 -12.15 4.01 -0.87
C HIS A 28 -11.09 3.43 -1.81
N GLU A 29 -11.26 3.58 -3.12
CA GLU A 29 -10.25 3.17 -4.12
C GLU A 29 -8.90 3.84 -3.87
N PHE A 30 -8.90 5.14 -3.59
CA PHE A 30 -7.69 5.90 -3.29
C PHE A 30 -6.97 5.34 -2.05
N ILE A 31 -7.71 5.14 -0.95
CA ILE A 31 -7.14 4.61 0.30
C ILE A 31 -6.59 3.20 0.10
N GLN A 32 -7.34 2.32 -0.58
CA GLN A 32 -6.91 0.93 -0.80
C GLN A 32 -5.75 0.82 -1.78
N ARG A 33 -5.70 1.68 -2.80
CA ARG A 33 -4.53 1.80 -3.67
C ARG A 33 -3.29 2.17 -2.88
N PHE A 34 -3.38 3.16 -2.00
CA PHE A 34 -2.25 3.53 -1.15
C PHE A 34 -1.84 2.39 -0.22
N ALA A 35 -2.80 1.72 0.42
CA ALA A 35 -2.52 0.55 1.26
C ALA A 35 -1.80 -0.55 0.46
N HIS A 36 -2.28 -0.87 -0.74
CA HIS A 36 -1.67 -1.85 -1.62
C HIS A 36 -0.23 -1.46 -1.97
N GLN A 37 0.01 -0.21 -2.40
CA GLN A 37 1.35 0.27 -2.75
C GLN A 37 2.32 0.24 -1.55
N LEU A 38 1.84 0.53 -0.34
CA LEU A 38 2.62 0.40 0.90
C LEU A 38 2.95 -1.06 1.25
N ASN A 39 2.11 -2.01 0.81
CA ASN A 39 2.32 -3.44 0.96
C ASN A 39 3.12 -4.06 -0.19
N THR A 40 3.49 -3.31 -1.24
CA THR A 40 4.24 -3.83 -2.39
C THR A 40 5.42 -2.91 -2.73
N THR A 41 5.23 -1.94 -3.63
CA THR A 41 6.29 -1.10 -4.19
C THR A 41 7.01 -0.25 -3.15
N PHE A 42 6.30 0.23 -2.13
CA PHE A 42 6.88 1.09 -1.09
C PHE A 42 7.27 0.34 0.18
N LYS A 43 7.48 -0.99 0.12
CA LYS A 43 8.07 -1.73 1.26
C LYS A 43 9.43 -1.12 1.65
N PRO A 44 9.74 -1.00 2.96
CA PRO A 44 11.01 -0.45 3.44
C PRO A 44 12.25 -1.08 2.81
N ASN A 45 12.25 -2.41 2.65
CA ASN A 45 13.38 -3.16 2.09
C ASN A 45 13.62 -2.76 0.63
N HIS A 46 12.57 -2.74 -0.21
CA HIS A 46 12.68 -2.37 -1.62
C HIS A 46 13.22 -0.94 -1.78
N ALA A 47 12.70 0.02 -0.98
CA ALA A 47 13.16 1.40 -1.03
C ALA A 47 14.63 1.55 -0.54
N THR A 48 15.01 0.80 0.49
CA THR A 48 16.38 0.82 1.05
C THR A 48 17.38 0.19 0.10
N GLU A 49 17.03 -0.92 -0.55
CA GLU A 49 17.85 -1.58 -1.57
C GLU A 49 18.06 -0.67 -2.79
N LEU A 50 16.98 -0.02 -3.25
CA LEU A 50 17.07 0.96 -4.33
C LEU A 50 18.00 2.12 -3.96
N LEU A 51 17.85 2.69 -2.76
CA LEU A 51 18.74 3.74 -2.26
C LEU A 51 20.20 3.26 -2.21
N SER A 52 20.45 2.06 -1.69
CA SER A 52 21.79 1.48 -1.63
C SER A 52 22.38 1.34 -3.03
N SER A 53 21.60 0.89 -4.01
CA SER A 53 22.07 0.76 -5.40
C SER A 53 22.48 2.11 -6.01
N MET A 54 21.73 3.17 -5.72
CA MET A 54 22.03 4.52 -6.17
C MET A 54 23.31 5.05 -5.50
N VAL A 55 23.45 4.85 -4.19
CA VAL A 55 24.64 5.26 -3.42
C VAL A 55 25.89 4.58 -3.97
N THR A 56 25.88 3.24 -4.12
CA THR A 56 27.00 2.48 -4.68
C THR A 56 27.40 2.96 -6.07
N THR A 57 26.42 3.41 -6.88
CA THR A 57 26.68 3.92 -8.23
C THR A 57 27.42 5.26 -8.21
N ILE A 58 27.08 6.16 -7.28
CA ILE A 58 27.64 7.52 -7.26
C ILE A 58 28.87 7.66 -6.37
N GLU A 59 29.05 6.77 -5.38
CA GLU A 59 30.12 6.81 -4.37
C GLU A 59 31.52 7.07 -4.97
N PRO A 60 31.94 6.41 -6.07
CA PRO A 60 33.29 6.61 -6.62
C PRO A 60 33.55 8.05 -7.12
N ASP A 61 32.50 8.76 -7.54
CA ASP A 61 32.60 10.11 -8.08
C ASP A 61 32.54 11.19 -7.00
N MET A 62 32.13 10.83 -5.79
CA MET A 62 31.85 11.79 -4.72
C MET A 62 33.10 12.55 -4.28
N HIS A 63 34.27 11.91 -4.24
CA HIS A 63 35.54 12.59 -3.94
C HIS A 63 35.82 13.75 -4.92
N ASN A 64 35.61 13.52 -6.22
CA ASN A 64 35.77 14.56 -7.24
C ASN A 64 34.67 15.62 -7.14
N HIS A 65 33.46 15.22 -6.76
CA HIS A 65 32.34 16.12 -6.56
C HIS A 65 32.62 17.15 -5.46
N PHE A 66 33.05 16.71 -4.27
CA PHE A 66 33.35 17.60 -3.15
C PHE A 66 34.49 18.56 -3.51
N HIS A 67 35.54 18.07 -4.18
CA HIS A 67 36.68 18.89 -4.59
C HIS A 67 36.27 20.00 -5.56
N ARG A 68 35.37 19.70 -6.49
CA ARG A 68 34.96 20.63 -7.53
C ARG A 68 33.90 21.63 -7.07
N TRP A 69 32.92 21.19 -6.29
CA TRP A 69 31.74 21.97 -5.96
C TRP A 69 31.68 22.43 -4.50
N GLY A 70 32.44 21.80 -3.60
CA GLY A 70 32.47 22.12 -2.18
C GLY A 70 31.24 21.64 -1.39
N GLU A 71 30.30 20.93 -2.02
CA GLU A 71 29.05 20.49 -1.38
C GLU A 71 28.72 19.04 -1.75
N PRO A 72 28.35 18.17 -0.78
CA PRO A 72 28.59 18.35 0.65
C PRO A 72 30.09 18.53 0.94
N ASN A 73 30.44 19.13 2.08
CA ASN A 73 31.80 19.62 2.35
C ASN A 73 32.86 18.52 2.38
N ASN A 74 32.47 17.29 2.71
CA ASN A 74 33.35 16.13 2.79
C ASN A 74 32.54 14.83 2.73
N TYR A 75 33.27 13.71 2.72
CA TYR A 75 32.72 12.36 2.69
C TYR A 75 31.83 12.06 3.92
N ASP A 76 32.26 12.44 5.12
CA ASP A 76 31.49 12.20 6.36
C ASP A 76 30.11 12.88 6.32
N GLN A 77 30.03 14.11 5.78
CA GLN A 77 28.77 14.82 5.62
C GLN A 77 27.87 14.14 4.58
N TRP A 78 28.45 13.62 3.49
CA TRP A 78 27.71 12.85 2.50
C TRP A 78 27.15 11.56 3.09
N GLU A 79 27.95 10.79 3.84
CA GLU A 79 27.48 9.60 4.55
C GLU A 79 26.38 9.93 5.56
N HIS A 80 26.50 11.05 6.28
CA HIS A 80 25.45 11.51 7.18
C HIS A 80 24.12 11.77 6.44
N HIS A 81 24.15 12.44 5.29
CA HIS A 81 22.95 12.63 4.47
C HIS A 81 22.37 11.30 3.97
N ILE A 82 23.21 10.33 3.63
CA ILE A 82 22.75 8.98 3.25
C ILE A 82 22.03 8.31 4.42
N GLN A 83 22.57 8.39 5.63
CA GLN A 83 21.92 7.84 6.82
C GLN A 83 20.55 8.47 7.06
N GLN A 84 20.43 9.80 6.90
CA GLN A 84 19.15 10.49 6.99
C GLN A 84 18.15 10.01 5.93
N LEU A 85 18.61 9.75 4.70
CA LEU A 85 17.76 9.18 3.64
C LEU A 85 17.34 7.76 3.96
N GLN A 86 18.24 6.92 4.50
CA GLN A 86 17.94 5.56 4.93
C GLN A 86 16.87 5.55 6.04
N GLU A 87 16.99 6.44 7.02
CA GLU A 87 15.99 6.60 8.08
C GLU A 87 14.65 7.10 7.50
N PHE A 88 14.69 8.05 6.57
CA PHE A 88 13.48 8.55 5.91
C PHE A 88 12.75 7.43 5.14
N VAL A 89 13.43 6.70 4.26
CA VAL A 89 12.78 5.69 3.41
C VAL A 89 12.30 4.48 4.21
N SER A 90 12.98 4.13 5.30
CA SER A 90 12.58 3.02 6.17
C SER A 90 11.33 3.35 7.00
N ASN A 91 11.21 4.60 7.47
CA ASN A 91 10.07 5.03 8.30
C ASN A 91 8.88 5.57 7.49
N ARG A 92 9.09 5.97 6.22
CA ARG A 92 8.05 6.59 5.38
C ARG A 92 6.77 5.76 5.27
N PRO A 93 6.80 4.42 5.09
CA PRO A 93 5.58 3.63 4.94
C PRO A 93 4.67 3.69 6.18
N THR A 94 5.27 3.60 7.37
CA THR A 94 4.56 3.69 8.65
C THR A 94 3.92 5.07 8.81
N HIS A 95 4.70 6.13 8.67
CA HIS A 95 4.18 7.50 8.80
C HIS A 95 3.11 7.85 7.77
N LEU A 96 3.24 7.35 6.53
CA LEU A 96 2.23 7.59 5.50
C LEU A 96 0.93 6.85 5.82
N ARG A 97 1.01 5.63 6.36
CA ARG A 97 -0.16 4.88 6.81
C ARG A 97 -0.89 5.60 7.96
N GLU A 98 -0.15 6.05 8.96
CA GLU A 98 -0.67 6.86 10.08
C GLU A 98 -1.31 8.17 9.60
N TYR A 99 -0.68 8.83 8.63
CA TYR A 99 -1.21 10.05 8.03
C TYR A 99 -2.55 9.80 7.32
N ILE A 100 -2.64 8.74 6.51
CA ILE A 100 -3.88 8.36 5.82
C ILE A 100 -4.97 8.02 6.85
N GLN A 101 -4.64 7.24 7.87
CA GLN A 101 -5.56 6.90 8.96
C GLN A 101 -6.12 8.17 9.61
N SER A 102 -5.25 9.09 10.01
CA SER A 102 -5.63 10.34 10.68
C SER A 102 -6.44 11.26 9.76
N HIS A 103 -6.02 11.41 8.50
CA HIS A 103 -6.64 12.31 7.54
C HIS A 103 -8.08 11.88 7.20
N PHE A 104 -8.30 10.58 6.99
CA PHE A 104 -9.62 10.03 6.67
C PHE A 104 -10.41 9.55 7.89
N GLN A 105 -9.88 9.74 9.11
CA GLN A 105 -10.51 9.36 10.37
C GLN A 105 -10.85 7.86 10.44
N LEU A 106 -9.88 7.02 10.05
CA LEU A 106 -10.03 5.56 9.99
C LEU A 106 -9.65 4.90 11.33
N HIS A 107 -10.30 3.80 11.66
CA HIS A 107 -10.22 3.14 12.96
C HIS A 107 -9.51 1.79 12.84
N GLY A 108 -8.18 1.83 12.91
CA GLY A 108 -7.35 0.63 12.98
C GLY A 108 -7.11 -0.03 11.62
N PHE A 109 -6.46 -1.18 11.69
CA PHE A 109 -5.96 -1.89 10.54
C PHE A 109 -6.49 -3.32 10.49
N VAL A 110 -6.30 -3.91 9.31
CA VAL A 110 -6.51 -5.33 9.08
C VAL A 110 -5.24 -5.89 8.48
N GLU A 111 -4.69 -6.93 9.09
CA GLU A 111 -3.65 -7.74 8.49
C GLU A 111 -4.31 -8.80 7.60
N VAL A 112 -3.85 -8.88 6.36
CA VAL A 112 -4.30 -9.82 5.33
C VAL A 112 -3.14 -10.74 5.03
N ASN A 113 -3.37 -12.05 5.12
CA ASN A 113 -2.39 -13.07 4.83
C ASN A 113 -2.91 -14.03 3.76
N ILE A 114 -2.14 -14.25 2.70
CA ILE A 114 -2.45 -15.27 1.71
C ILE A 114 -1.97 -16.61 2.28
N GLU A 115 -2.91 -17.39 2.82
CA GLU A 115 -2.61 -18.68 3.46
C GLU A 115 -2.33 -19.75 2.41
N LYS A 116 -3.15 -19.80 1.36
CA LYS A 116 -3.05 -20.80 0.30
C LYS A 116 -3.66 -20.28 -0.99
N ALA A 117 -3.01 -20.50 -2.12
CA ALA A 117 -3.53 -20.15 -3.44
C ALA A 117 -3.29 -21.28 -4.45
N THR A 118 -4.33 -21.66 -5.19
CA THR A 118 -4.24 -22.63 -6.31
C THR A 118 -4.42 -21.95 -7.66
N THR A 119 -4.76 -20.66 -7.67
CA THR A 119 -4.82 -19.80 -8.85
C THR A 119 -3.45 -19.20 -9.19
N GLU A 120 -3.27 -18.82 -10.46
CA GLU A 120 -2.06 -18.16 -10.97
C GLU A 120 -2.07 -16.64 -10.77
N GLN A 121 -3.25 -16.02 -10.65
CA GLN A 121 -3.40 -14.57 -10.52
C GLN A 121 -4.47 -14.23 -9.49
N ILE A 122 -4.18 -13.20 -8.68
CA ILE A 122 -5.09 -12.61 -7.70
C ILE A 122 -4.88 -11.11 -7.76
N THR A 123 -5.96 -10.34 -7.61
CA THR A 123 -5.88 -8.92 -7.33
C THR A 123 -6.39 -8.59 -5.94
N LEU A 124 -5.68 -7.68 -5.27
CA LEU A 124 -6.08 -7.09 -3.99
C LEU A 124 -6.18 -5.58 -4.18
N ALA A 125 -7.30 -4.98 -3.79
CA ALA A 125 -7.60 -3.58 -4.07
C ALA A 125 -7.55 -3.24 -5.58
N SER A 126 -7.92 -4.20 -6.43
CA SER A 126 -7.86 -4.10 -7.90
C SER A 126 -6.45 -3.98 -8.50
N TYR A 127 -5.42 -4.38 -7.75
CA TYR A 127 -4.04 -4.47 -8.21
C TYR A 127 -3.50 -5.88 -8.07
N GLU A 128 -2.73 -6.33 -9.06
CA GLU A 128 -2.05 -7.63 -9.02
C GLU A 128 -1.13 -7.73 -7.81
N VAL A 129 -1.14 -8.88 -7.15
CA VAL A 129 -0.20 -9.22 -6.09
C VAL A 129 0.58 -10.46 -6.50
N GLU A 130 1.88 -10.48 -6.19
CA GLU A 130 2.66 -11.69 -6.33
C GLU A 130 2.13 -12.74 -5.36
N ILE A 131 1.73 -13.89 -5.90
CA ILE A 131 1.19 -14.99 -5.11
C ILE A 131 2.34 -15.71 -4.43
N GLU A 132 2.52 -15.42 -3.14
CA GLU A 132 3.44 -16.13 -2.26
C GLU A 132 2.64 -16.59 -1.03
N GLU A 133 2.61 -17.89 -0.78
CA GLU A 133 2.00 -18.40 0.46
C GLU A 133 2.75 -17.84 1.66
N GLY A 134 2.02 -17.22 2.59
CA GLY A 134 2.60 -16.47 3.69
C GLY A 134 2.79 -14.97 3.40
N TRP A 135 2.48 -14.48 2.19
CA TRP A 135 2.45 -13.05 1.92
C TRP A 135 1.52 -12.35 2.92
N THR A 136 1.98 -11.20 3.44
CA THR A 136 1.21 -10.36 4.36
C THR A 136 1.13 -8.93 3.86
N GLY A 137 -0.02 -8.30 4.13
CA GLY A 137 -0.27 -6.90 3.84
C GLY A 137 -1.19 -6.29 4.88
N GLN A 138 -1.01 -4.99 5.15
CA GLN A 138 -1.83 -4.25 6.09
C GLN A 138 -2.75 -3.28 5.35
N TYR A 139 -4.06 -3.38 5.60
CA TYR A 139 -5.12 -2.56 5.01
C TYR A 139 -5.90 -1.82 6.10
N PHE A 140 -6.82 -0.95 5.69
CA PHE A 140 -7.63 -0.16 6.63
C PHE A 140 -8.97 -0.86 6.90
N LYS A 141 -9.32 -0.99 8.19
CA LYS A 141 -10.55 -1.66 8.65
C LYS A 141 -11.83 -1.02 8.11
N ASP A 142 -11.86 0.29 8.02
CA ASP A 142 -13.07 1.04 7.65
C ASP A 142 -13.31 1.09 6.13
N VAL A 143 -12.45 0.46 5.32
CA VAL A 143 -12.54 0.51 3.87
C VAL A 143 -12.68 -0.91 3.31
N PRO A 144 -13.75 -1.21 2.55
CA PRO A 144 -13.93 -2.52 1.94
C PRO A 144 -12.74 -2.89 1.06
N LEU A 145 -12.29 -4.15 1.12
CA LEU A 145 -11.18 -4.65 0.32
C LEU A 145 -11.70 -5.53 -0.82
N THR A 146 -11.59 -5.04 -2.05
CA THR A 146 -11.91 -5.81 -3.25
C THR A 146 -10.87 -6.91 -3.47
N ILE A 147 -11.35 -8.14 -3.66
CA ILE A 147 -10.53 -9.29 -4.04
C ILE A 147 -11.12 -9.88 -5.32
N ASP A 148 -10.26 -10.11 -6.31
CA ASP A 148 -10.68 -10.72 -7.56
C ASP A 148 -9.65 -11.76 -8.01
N ILE A 149 -10.12 -12.77 -8.74
CA ILE A 149 -9.31 -13.84 -9.33
C ILE A 149 -9.51 -13.76 -10.84
N PRO A 150 -8.65 -13.01 -11.56
CA PRO A 150 -8.81 -12.80 -12.99
C PRO A 150 -8.96 -14.11 -13.76
N GLY A 151 -9.99 -14.17 -14.61
CA GLY A 151 -10.26 -15.34 -15.45
C GLY A 151 -11.14 -16.41 -14.80
N ALA A 152 -11.46 -16.30 -13.51
CA ALA A 152 -12.53 -17.11 -12.91
C ALA A 152 -13.89 -16.54 -13.30
N SER A 153 -14.75 -17.36 -13.91
CA SER A 153 -16.05 -16.90 -14.42
C SER A 153 -17.08 -16.69 -13.32
N GLU A 154 -17.02 -17.50 -12.26
CA GLU A 154 -17.91 -17.44 -11.11
C GLU A 154 -17.13 -17.91 -9.88
N ILE A 155 -17.04 -17.05 -8.86
CA ILE A 155 -16.29 -17.26 -7.62
C ILE A 155 -17.30 -17.23 -6.47
N ASN A 156 -17.26 -18.23 -5.61
CA ASN A 156 -17.95 -18.24 -4.33
C ASN A 156 -16.96 -17.86 -3.25
N ALA A 157 -17.39 -17.01 -2.31
CA ALA A 157 -16.56 -16.60 -1.17
C ALA A 157 -17.35 -16.77 0.12
N SER A 158 -16.70 -17.32 1.15
CA SER A 158 -17.30 -17.50 2.47
C SER A 158 -16.30 -17.19 3.56
N SER A 159 -16.79 -16.64 4.67
CA SER A 159 -15.99 -16.37 5.87
C SER A 159 -16.24 -17.47 6.90
N THR A 160 -15.20 -17.83 7.65
CA THR A 160 -15.35 -18.74 8.80
C THR A 160 -16.03 -18.07 10.01
N ASP A 161 -15.98 -16.74 10.07
CA ASP A 161 -16.61 -15.91 11.10
C ASP A 161 -17.13 -14.59 10.50
N ASP A 162 -18.42 -14.56 10.17
CA ASP A 162 -19.12 -13.39 9.62
C ASP A 162 -19.22 -12.23 10.64
N SER A 163 -18.94 -12.46 11.92
CA SER A 163 -18.89 -11.37 12.91
C SER A 163 -17.58 -10.58 12.85
N VAL A 164 -16.53 -11.15 12.24
CA VAL A 164 -15.24 -10.51 12.01
C VAL A 164 -15.17 -9.89 10.61
N VAL A 165 -15.49 -10.68 9.59
CA VAL A 165 -15.43 -10.26 8.18
C VAL A 165 -16.55 -10.94 7.39
N SER A 166 -17.25 -10.18 6.56
CA SER A 166 -18.22 -10.72 5.60
C SER A 166 -17.76 -10.41 4.17
N VAL A 167 -18.16 -11.23 3.21
CA VAL A 167 -17.94 -10.96 1.78
C VAL A 167 -19.26 -10.53 1.15
N ASP A 168 -19.25 -9.40 0.44
CA ASP A 168 -20.44 -8.92 -0.25
C ASP A 168 -20.60 -9.51 -1.66
N ASN A 169 -21.69 -9.15 -2.34
CA ASN A 169 -21.99 -9.64 -3.69
C ASN A 169 -21.02 -9.13 -4.77
N ASN A 170 -20.16 -8.16 -4.45
CA ASN A 170 -19.15 -7.60 -5.34
C ASN A 170 -17.74 -8.12 -5.01
N HIS A 171 -17.64 -9.18 -4.20
CA HIS A 171 -16.38 -9.76 -3.71
C HIS A 171 -15.53 -8.76 -2.92
N GLN A 172 -16.18 -7.84 -2.22
CA GLN A 172 -15.53 -6.95 -1.26
C GLN A 172 -15.58 -7.57 0.14
N LEU A 173 -14.43 -7.64 0.79
CA LEU A 173 -14.34 -7.94 2.21
C LEU A 173 -14.78 -6.72 3.01
N ILE A 174 -15.78 -6.90 3.86
CA ILE A 174 -16.28 -5.91 4.80
C ILE A 174 -15.87 -6.34 6.20
N PHE A 175 -15.07 -5.52 6.87
CA PHE A 175 -14.57 -5.80 8.22
C PHE A 175 -15.55 -5.26 9.26
N ILE A 176 -16.09 -6.16 10.11
CA ILE A 176 -17.22 -5.87 11.00
C ILE A 176 -16.74 -5.76 12.44
N GLY A 177 -16.04 -6.78 12.92
CA GLY A 177 -15.65 -6.92 14.32
C GLY A 177 -14.18 -7.29 14.46
N PRO A 178 -13.59 -7.07 15.65
CA PRO A 178 -12.22 -7.47 15.90
C PRO A 178 -12.12 -8.99 16.04
N GLY A 179 -11.00 -9.55 15.61
CA GLY A 179 -10.78 -10.99 15.65
C GLY A 179 -10.02 -11.50 14.43
N GLU A 180 -10.03 -12.81 14.26
CA GLU A 180 -9.39 -13.49 13.14
C GLU A 180 -10.44 -14.33 12.40
N SER A 181 -10.41 -14.31 11.08
CA SER A 181 -11.26 -15.15 10.23
C SER A 181 -10.52 -15.54 8.97
N THR A 182 -10.86 -16.69 8.40
CA THR A 182 -10.38 -17.12 7.09
C THR A 182 -11.49 -16.98 6.06
N ILE A 183 -11.15 -16.34 4.94
CA ILE A 183 -12.02 -16.22 3.77
C ILE A 183 -11.59 -17.28 2.78
N ILE A 184 -12.53 -18.13 2.39
CA ILE A 184 -12.34 -19.22 1.46
C ILE A 184 -13.04 -18.85 0.16
N PHE A 185 -12.26 -18.79 -0.92
CA PHE A 185 -12.74 -18.62 -2.28
C PHE A 185 -12.71 -19.98 -2.99
N SER A 186 -13.82 -20.32 -3.64
CA SER A 186 -13.99 -21.53 -4.44
C SER A 186 -14.67 -21.25 -5.78
N ASP A 187 -14.53 -22.16 -6.74
CA ASP A 187 -15.32 -22.12 -7.96
C ASP A 187 -16.74 -22.71 -7.74
N ASN A 188 -17.52 -22.81 -8.81
CA ASN A 188 -18.87 -23.40 -8.78
C ASN A 188 -18.93 -24.90 -8.53
N LEU A 189 -17.80 -25.58 -8.63
CA LEU A 189 -17.68 -27.01 -8.37
C LEU A 189 -17.13 -27.27 -6.96
N ASP A 190 -17.09 -26.23 -6.12
CA ASP A 190 -16.50 -26.21 -4.78
C ASP A 190 -15.00 -26.54 -4.76
N ASN A 191 -14.29 -26.34 -5.88
CA ASN A 191 -12.83 -26.46 -5.88
C ASN A 191 -12.24 -25.22 -5.19
N HIS A 192 -11.32 -25.46 -4.25
CA HIS A 192 -10.59 -24.41 -3.55
C HIS A 192 -9.71 -23.60 -4.51
N LEU A 193 -9.84 -22.26 -4.48
CA LEU A 193 -9.05 -21.32 -5.28
C LEU A 193 -8.05 -20.54 -4.43
N LEU A 194 -8.50 -20.02 -3.28
CA LEU A 194 -7.74 -19.11 -2.45
C LEU A 194 -8.26 -19.16 -1.00
N SER A 195 -7.34 -19.20 -0.04
CA SER A 195 -7.63 -18.95 1.38
C SER A 195 -6.86 -17.72 1.82
N ILE A 196 -7.56 -16.76 2.40
CA ILE A 196 -6.98 -15.57 3.00
C ILE A 196 -7.33 -15.55 4.47
N ASN A 197 -6.32 -15.51 5.34
CA ASN A 197 -6.53 -15.20 6.74
C ASN A 197 -6.56 -13.68 6.91
N VAL A 198 -7.53 -13.18 7.66
CA VAL A 198 -7.60 -11.78 8.06
C VAL A 198 -7.60 -11.66 9.57
N LYS A 199 -6.88 -10.65 10.06
CA LYS A 199 -6.84 -10.27 11.45
C LYS A 199 -7.21 -8.81 11.59
N VAL A 200 -8.34 -8.56 12.23
CA VAL A 200 -8.90 -7.22 12.43
C VAL A 200 -8.54 -6.72 13.82
N ASP A 201 -7.91 -5.56 13.89
CA ASP A 201 -7.53 -4.94 15.16
C ASP A 201 -8.76 -4.58 16.01
N SER A 202 -8.56 -4.65 17.34
CA SER A 202 -9.51 -4.25 18.39
C SER A 202 -9.79 -2.76 18.42
#